data_AF-A0A1V1NZ50-F1
#
_entry.id   AF-A0A1V1NZ50-F1
#
_cell.length_a   1.000
_cell.length_b   1.000
_cell.length_c   1.000
_cell.angle_alpha   90.00
_cell.angle_beta   90.00
_cell.angle_gamma   90.00
#
_symmetry.space_group_name_H-M   'P 1'
#
loop_
_entity.id
_entity.type
_entity.pdbx_description
1 polymer ?
#
loop_
_entity_poly.entity_id
_entity_poly.type
_entity_poly.pdbx_seq_one_letter_code
_entity_poly.pdbx_strand_id
1 'polypeptide(L)'
;MCVSSWCKLSTGVLYKITKLENKSMNKSKWDTAQRLARGHFDVEPNIKRIFLLEPLKEQDPNEPIKLLEIVEGTIERGIEPIAFTADPDHGIDYPSMIIEVSPNEYQHICSGQISLTDNGWIVGKELRAA
;
A
#
# COMPACT_ATOMS: atom_id res chain seq x y z
N MET A 1 -5.40 -18.19 -31.49
CA MET A 1 -5.66 -17.69 -32.85
C MET A 1 -5.50 -16.17 -32.85
N CYS A 2 -4.52 -15.64 -33.58
CA CYS A 2 -4.14 -14.24 -33.54
C CYS A 2 -4.90 -13.47 -34.64
N VAL A 3 -5.74 -12.50 -34.27
CA VAL A 3 -6.45 -11.63 -35.22
C VAL A 3 -5.68 -10.32 -35.32
N SER A 4 -4.83 -10.19 -36.33
CA SER A 4 -4.20 -8.92 -36.70
C SER A 4 -5.04 -8.22 -37.77
N SER A 5 -5.63 -7.08 -37.41
CA SER A 5 -6.30 -6.20 -38.37
C SER A 5 -5.36 -5.09 -38.81
N TRP A 6 -5.30 -4.85 -40.12
CA TRP A 6 -4.44 -3.86 -40.76
C TRP A 6 -5.30 -2.71 -41.28
N CYS A 7 -5.03 -1.48 -40.86
CA CYS A 7 -5.67 -0.28 -41.39
C CYS A 7 -4.65 0.53 -42.18
N LYS A 8 -4.94 0.85 -43.46
CA LYS A 8 -4.10 1.66 -44.34
C LYS A 8 -4.53 3.13 -44.22
N LEU A 9 -3.60 4.02 -43.86
CA LEU A 9 -3.73 5.46 -44.08
C LEU A 9 -2.88 5.87 -45.29
N SER A 10 -3.26 6.99 -45.91
CA SER A 10 -2.87 7.46 -47.25
C SER A 10 -1.38 7.75 -47.48
N THR A 11 -0.51 7.52 -46.49
CA THR A 11 0.93 7.81 -46.53
C THR A 11 1.81 6.58 -46.77
N GLY A 12 1.23 5.38 -46.93
CA GLY A 12 1.97 4.19 -47.36
C GLY A 12 2.90 3.58 -46.31
N VAL A 13 2.90 4.08 -45.07
CA VAL A 13 3.68 3.51 -43.97
C VAL A 13 2.82 2.50 -43.20
N LEU A 14 3.28 1.25 -43.16
CA LEU A 14 2.66 0.17 -42.39
C LEU A 14 3.08 0.29 -40.93
N TYR A 15 2.17 0.76 -40.08
CA TYR A 15 2.35 0.69 -38.63
C TYR A 15 1.65 -0.55 -38.08
N LYS A 16 2.39 -1.35 -37.32
CA LYS A 16 1.82 -2.43 -36.51
C LYS A 16 1.06 -1.77 -35.36
N ILE A 17 -0.28 -1.74 -35.44
CA ILE A 17 -1.11 -1.40 -34.29
C ILE A 17 -1.02 -2.59 -33.34
N THR A 18 0.01 -2.62 -32.51
CA THR A 18 -0.05 -3.41 -31.29
C THR A 18 -1.19 -2.81 -30.49
N LYS A 19 -2.29 -3.56 -30.41
CA LYS A 19 -3.33 -3.37 -29.41
C LYS A 19 -2.57 -3.08 -28.10
N LEU A 20 -2.62 -1.83 -27.63
CA LEU A 20 -2.19 -1.49 -26.30
C LEU A 20 -3.11 -2.32 -25.43
N GLU A 21 -2.65 -3.49 -25.01
CA GLU A 21 -3.27 -4.23 -23.93
C GLU A 21 -3.43 -3.21 -22.82
N ASN A 22 -4.64 -3.10 -22.29
CA ASN A 22 -4.90 -2.45 -21.01
C ASN A 22 -4.06 -3.20 -19.97
N LYS A 23 -2.75 -2.93 -19.94
CA LYS A 23 -1.95 -3.09 -18.75
C LYS A 23 -2.54 -2.05 -17.83
N SER A 24 -3.46 -2.48 -16.96
CA SER A 24 -3.81 -1.71 -15.77
C SER A 24 -2.51 -1.14 -15.26
N MET A 25 -2.34 0.18 -15.33
CA MET A 25 -1.30 0.83 -14.58
C MET A 25 -1.76 0.64 -13.14
N ASN A 26 -1.40 -0.51 -12.53
CA ASN A 26 -1.64 -0.75 -11.13
C ASN A 26 -1.18 0.53 -10.42
N LYS A 27 -2.05 1.08 -9.59
CA LYS A 27 -1.73 2.33 -8.90
C LYS A 27 -0.45 2.12 -8.13
N SER A 28 0.37 3.15 -7.92
CA SER A 28 1.57 2.94 -7.11
C SER A 28 1.20 2.38 -5.74
N LYS A 29 2.11 1.66 -5.08
CA LYS A 29 1.87 1.22 -3.70
C LYS A 29 1.70 2.42 -2.79
N TRP A 30 2.36 3.53 -3.09
CA TRP A 30 2.14 4.80 -2.42
C TRP A 30 0.69 5.29 -2.53
N ASP A 31 0.11 5.29 -3.74
CA ASP A 31 -1.28 5.69 -3.94
C ASP A 31 -2.26 4.74 -3.25
N THR A 32 -1.95 3.45 -3.25
CA THR A 32 -2.73 2.44 -2.55
C THR A 32 -2.63 2.65 -1.03
N ALA A 33 -1.44 2.93 -0.50
CA ALA A 33 -1.23 3.23 0.92
C ALA A 33 -2.03 4.47 1.37
N GLN A 34 -2.04 5.54 0.57
CA GLN A 34 -2.85 6.73 0.86
C GLN A 34 -4.35 6.41 0.89
N ARG A 35 -4.83 5.57 -0.04
CA ARG A 35 -6.24 5.13 -0.06
C ARG A 35 -6.59 4.27 1.14
N LEU A 36 -5.72 3.33 1.52
CA LEU A 36 -5.89 2.50 2.71
C LEU A 36 -5.96 3.38 3.96
N ALA A 37 -4.97 4.26 4.15
CA ALA A 37 -4.93 5.16 5.30
C ALA A 37 -6.19 6.03 5.38
N ARG A 38 -6.66 6.58 4.25
CA ARG A 38 -7.93 7.34 4.21
C ARG A 38 -9.12 6.47 4.65
N GLY A 39 -9.26 5.27 4.11
CA GLY A 39 -10.35 4.37 4.49
C GLY A 39 -10.34 4.03 5.98
N HIS A 40 -9.14 3.87 6.56
CA HIS A 40 -8.97 3.64 7.99
C HIS A 40 -9.39 4.85 8.83
N PHE A 41 -8.95 6.06 8.47
CA PHE A 41 -9.41 7.29 9.13
C PHE A 41 -10.93 7.51 9.01
N ASP A 42 -11.53 7.11 7.89
CA ASP A 42 -12.98 7.25 7.66
C ASP A 42 -13.81 6.29 8.56
N VAL A 43 -13.24 5.15 8.97
CA VAL A 43 -13.94 4.09 9.72
C VAL A 43 -13.61 4.11 11.22
N GLU A 44 -12.35 4.33 11.59
CA GLU A 44 -11.90 4.26 12.99
C GLU A 44 -11.60 5.66 13.55
N PRO A 45 -12.49 6.23 14.39
CA PRO A 45 -12.34 7.59 14.91
C PRO A 45 -11.17 7.75 15.91
N ASN A 46 -10.64 6.65 16.45
CA ASN A 46 -9.55 6.71 17.43
C ASN A 46 -8.16 6.68 16.80
N ILE A 47 -8.03 6.48 15.48
CA ILE A 47 -6.75 6.62 14.80
C ILE A 47 -6.26 8.06 14.94
N LYS A 48 -5.04 8.21 15.47
CA LYS A 48 -4.37 9.51 15.58
C LYS A 48 -3.45 9.74 14.40
N ARG A 49 -2.72 8.70 13.99
CA ARG A 49 -1.67 8.79 12.97
C ARG A 49 -1.54 7.45 12.26
N ILE A 50 -1.19 7.50 10.98
CA ILE A 50 -0.84 6.32 10.19
C ILE A 50 0.50 6.59 9.52
N PHE A 51 1.42 5.64 9.59
CA PHE A 51 2.71 5.70 8.89
C PHE A 51 2.84 4.55 7.91
N LEU A 52 3.47 4.83 6.78
CA LEU A 52 4.00 3.78 5.91
C LEU A 52 5.31 3.27 6.52
N LEU A 53 5.42 1.96 6.75
CA LEU A 53 6.68 1.33 7.13
C LEU A 53 7.54 1.04 5.88
N GLU A 54 8.84 1.30 6.00
CA GLU A 54 9.84 1.03 4.99
C GLU A 54 10.64 -0.25 5.33
N PRO A 55 11.20 -0.96 4.33
CA PRO A 55 11.23 -0.61 2.91
C PRO A 55 9.92 -0.90 2.17
N LEU A 56 9.54 0.03 1.27
CA LEU A 56 8.48 -0.19 0.29
C LEU A 56 9.07 -0.74 -1.01
N LYS A 57 8.99 -2.06 -1.23
CA LYS A 57 9.46 -2.67 -2.48
C LYS A 57 8.40 -2.47 -3.58
N GLU A 58 8.45 -1.32 -4.24
CA GLU A 58 7.48 -0.91 -5.27
C GLU A 58 7.35 -1.94 -6.40
N GLN A 59 8.45 -2.59 -6.76
CA GLN A 59 8.52 -3.51 -7.92
C GLN A 59 8.06 -4.94 -7.61
N ASP A 60 7.86 -5.29 -6.34
CA ASP A 60 7.41 -6.63 -5.94
C ASP A 60 5.90 -6.61 -5.65
N PRO A 61 5.04 -7.18 -6.53
CA PRO A 61 3.59 -7.16 -6.31
C PRO A 61 3.13 -7.99 -5.10
N ASN A 62 3.95 -8.94 -4.62
CA ASN A 62 3.59 -9.78 -3.48
C ASN A 62 4.04 -9.18 -2.15
N GLU A 63 4.95 -8.20 -2.18
CA GLU A 63 5.37 -7.49 -0.97
C GLU A 63 4.21 -6.63 -0.44
N PRO A 64 3.78 -6.81 0.81
CA PRO A 64 2.67 -6.05 1.35
C PRO A 64 3.02 -4.58 1.59
N ILE A 65 2.01 -3.72 1.42
CA ILE A 65 2.01 -2.36 1.95
C ILE A 65 1.87 -2.45 3.47
N LYS A 66 2.84 -1.93 4.22
CA LYS A 66 2.87 -2.04 5.69
C LYS A 66 2.50 -0.70 6.32
N LEU A 67 1.45 -0.69 7.13
CA LEU A 67 0.96 0.48 7.83
C LEU A 67 1.17 0.31 9.34
N LEU A 68 1.65 1.35 9.99
CA LEU A 68 1.68 1.48 11.45
C LEU A 68 0.61 2.48 11.85
N GLU A 69 -0.41 2.00 12.56
CA GLU A 69 -1.57 2.76 13.01
C GLU A 69 -1.45 3.04 14.50
N ILE A 70 -1.51 4.32 14.87
CA ILE A 70 -1.48 4.74 16.26
C ILE A 70 -2.93 4.99 16.66
N VAL A 71 -3.48 4.14 17.51
CA VAL A 71 -4.91 4.10 17.83
C VAL A 71 -5.10 4.31 19.32
N GLU A 72 -5.90 5.31 19.69
CA GLU A 72 -6.22 5.59 21.08
C GLU A 72 -7.12 4.50 21.67
N GLY A 73 -6.82 4.05 22.89
CA GLY A 73 -7.65 3.06 23.58
C GLY A 73 -7.49 1.62 23.09
N THR A 74 -6.55 1.34 22.18
CA THR A 74 -6.18 -0.04 21.83
C THR A 74 -5.42 -0.73 22.97
N ILE A 75 -5.46 -2.06 22.97
CA ILE A 75 -4.77 -2.89 23.97
C ILE A 75 -3.32 -3.06 23.53
N GLU A 76 -2.38 -2.73 24.42
CA GLU A 76 -0.94 -2.87 24.16
C GLU A 76 -0.53 -4.36 24.09
N ARG A 77 0.08 -4.74 22.97
CA ARG A 77 0.52 -6.12 22.67
C ARG A 77 1.90 -6.20 22.00
N GLY A 78 2.53 -5.06 21.77
CA GLY A 78 3.74 -4.93 20.98
C GLY A 78 3.43 -4.97 19.48
N ILE A 79 4.37 -5.52 18.72
CA ILE A 79 4.26 -5.60 17.26
C ILE A 79 3.49 -6.86 16.87
N GLU A 80 2.17 -6.75 16.71
CA GLU A 80 1.29 -7.82 16.19
C GLU A 80 0.77 -7.44 14.79
N PRO A 81 1.38 -7.94 13.71
CA PRO A 81 0.94 -7.62 12.36
C PRO A 81 -0.29 -8.42 11.93
N ILE A 82 -1.27 -7.74 11.35
CA ILE A 82 -2.44 -8.35 10.71
C ILE A 82 -2.30 -8.23 9.20
N ALA A 83 -2.29 -9.37 8.49
CA ALA A 83 -2.12 -9.42 7.05
C ALA A 83 -3.45 -9.54 6.30
N PHE A 84 -3.57 -8.79 5.21
CA PHE A 84 -4.71 -8.80 4.30
C PHE A 84 -4.23 -9.15 2.89
N THR A 85 -4.95 -10.05 2.22
CA THR A 85 -4.69 -10.36 0.82
C THR A 85 -5.10 -9.19 -0.07
N ALA A 86 -4.48 -9.08 -1.25
CA ALA A 86 -4.95 -8.15 -2.27
C ALA A 86 -6.41 -8.44 -2.63
N ASP A 87 -7.15 -7.40 -2.99
CA ASP A 87 -8.53 -7.47 -3.47
C ASP A 87 -8.70 -6.56 -4.70
N PRO A 88 -8.24 -7.02 -5.89
CA PRO A 88 -8.28 -6.21 -7.10
C PRO A 88 -9.71 -5.88 -7.55
N ASP A 89 -10.69 -6.72 -7.24
CA ASP A 89 -12.10 -6.49 -7.58
C ASP A 89 -12.67 -5.26 -6.86
N HIS A 90 -12.12 -4.93 -5.67
CA HIS A 90 -12.41 -3.71 -4.91
C HIS A 90 -11.32 -2.63 -5.07
N GLY A 91 -10.41 -2.80 -6.04
CA GLY A 91 -9.38 -1.85 -6.40
C GLY A 91 -8.26 -1.70 -5.37
N ILE A 92 -7.95 -2.78 -4.65
CA ILE A 92 -6.78 -2.92 -3.76
C ILE A 92 -5.80 -3.89 -4.44
N ASP A 93 -4.87 -3.34 -5.21
CA ASP A 93 -4.00 -4.11 -6.12
C ASP A 93 -2.87 -4.88 -5.41
N TYR A 94 -2.61 -4.58 -4.13
CA TYR A 94 -1.50 -5.13 -3.36
C TYR A 94 -1.98 -5.69 -2.02
N PRO A 95 -1.35 -6.76 -1.50
CA PRO A 95 -1.58 -7.15 -0.12
C PRO A 95 -1.18 -6.03 0.83
N SER A 96 -1.75 -6.02 2.02
CA SER A 96 -1.42 -5.06 3.07
C SER A 96 -1.18 -5.76 4.39
N MET A 97 -0.49 -5.05 5.28
CA MET A 97 -0.22 -5.47 6.64
C MET A 97 -0.39 -4.25 7.54
N ILE A 98 -1.13 -4.41 8.62
CA ILE A 98 -1.38 -3.34 9.59
C ILE A 98 -0.80 -3.78 10.92
N ILE A 99 -0.08 -2.86 11.55
CA ILE A 99 0.38 -2.97 12.93
C ILE A 99 -0.34 -1.86 13.69
N GLU A 100 -1.20 -2.24 14.62
CA GLU A 100 -1.92 -1.33 15.49
C GLU A 100 -1.16 -1.20 16.81
N VAL A 101 -0.92 0.03 17.28
CA VAL A 101 -0.24 0.31 18.54
C VAL A 101 -0.91 1.46 19.29
N SER A 102 -0.78 1.45 20.61
CA SER A 102 -1.19 2.60 21.42
C SER A 102 -0.24 3.80 21.21
N PRO A 103 -0.63 5.03 21.57
CA PRO A 103 0.28 6.17 21.61
C PRO A 103 1.51 5.94 22.50
N ASN A 104 1.37 5.16 23.57
CA ASN A 104 2.46 4.83 24.50
C ASN A 104 3.42 3.79 23.89
N GLU A 105 2.91 2.76 23.23
CA GLU A 105 3.74 1.84 22.44
C GLU A 105 4.48 2.55 21.32
N TYR A 106 3.84 3.51 20.65
CA TYR A 106 4.51 4.34 19.65
C TYR A 106 5.69 5.14 20.25
N GLN A 107 5.55 5.67 21.47
CA GLN A 107 6.67 6.31 22.18
C GLN A 107 7.80 5.31 22.45
N HIS A 108 7.47 4.08 22.84
CA HIS A 108 8.45 3.01 23.03
C HIS A 108 9.13 2.58 21.72
N ILE A 109 8.43 2.62 20.59
CA ILE A 109 9.04 2.43 19.26
C ILE A 109 10.02 3.56 18.97
N CYS A 110 9.62 4.81 19.18
CA CYS A 110 10.48 5.97 18.94
C CYS A 110 11.73 5.99 19.85
N SER A 111 11.62 5.52 21.09
CA SER A 111 12.74 5.42 22.02
C SER A 111 13.62 4.18 21.81
N GLY A 112 13.21 3.25 20.93
CA GLY A 112 13.91 1.99 20.67
C GLY A 112 13.67 0.90 21.72
N GLN A 113 12.70 1.07 22.62
CA GLN A 113 12.29 0.05 23.59
C GLN A 113 11.47 -1.08 22.92
N ILE A 114 10.73 -0.77 21.85
CA ILE A 114 10.07 -1.75 20.98
C ILE A 114 10.74 -1.68 19.60
N SER A 115 11.30 -2.81 19.15
CA SER A 115 12.06 -2.87 17.89
C SER A 115 11.14 -3.22 16.72
N LEU A 116 11.00 -2.30 15.77
CA LEU A 116 10.51 -2.60 14.42
C LEU A 116 11.62 -3.22 13.54
N THR A 117 12.87 -2.92 13.86
CA THR A 117 14.04 -3.34 13.08
C THR A 117 14.31 -4.84 13.13
N ASP A 118 13.81 -5.54 14.15
CA ASP A 118 13.88 -7.00 14.23
C ASP A 118 13.10 -7.66 13.09
N ASN A 119 12.10 -6.95 12.54
CA ASN A 119 11.35 -7.33 11.34
C ASN A 119 11.90 -6.69 10.06
N GLY A 120 13.02 -5.96 10.15
CA GLY A 120 13.60 -5.20 9.04
C GLY A 120 12.81 -3.96 8.65
N TRP A 121 11.98 -3.42 9.56
CA TRP A 121 11.12 -2.26 9.29
C TRP A 121 11.62 -1.01 9.98
N ILE A 122 11.37 0.14 9.34
CA ILE A 122 11.56 1.46 9.92
C ILE A 122 10.31 2.31 9.70
N VAL A 123 10.05 3.26 10.61
CA VAL A 123 8.96 4.23 10.44
C VAL A 123 9.31 5.16 9.29
N GLY A 124 8.54 5.08 8.21
CA GLY A 124 8.68 5.95 7.04
C GLY A 124 7.76 7.17 7.13
N LYS A 125 7.18 7.52 5.98
CA LYS A 125 6.37 8.74 5.85
C LYS A 125 5.00 8.60 6.51
N GLU A 126 4.57 9.66 7.19
CA GLU A 126 3.21 9.79 7.70
C GLU A 126 2.21 9.99 6.57
N LEU A 127 1.12 9.23 6.62
CA LEU A 127 -0.02 9.31 5.73
C LEU A 127 -1.11 10.14 6.42
N ARG A 128 -1.62 11.15 5.73
CA ARG A 128 -2.61 12.08 6.29
C ARG A 128 -4.00 11.72 5.81
N ALA A 129 -4.99 11.92 6.68
CA ALA A 129 -6.36 12.13 6.23
C ALA A 129 -6.38 13.36 5.31
N ALA A 130 -6.98 13.24 4.14
CA ALA A 130 -7.10 14.32 3.17
C ALA A 130 -8.15 15.35 3.58
#